data_AF-A0A7C0XJI1-F1
#
_entry.id   AF-A0A7C0XJI1-F1
#
_cell.length_a   1.000
_cell.length_b   1.000
_cell.length_c   1.000
_cell.angle_alpha   90.00
_cell.angle_beta   90.00
_cell.angle_gamma   90.00
#
_symmetry.space_group_name_H-M   'P 1'
#
loop_
_entity.id
_entity.type
_entity.pdbx_description
1 polymer ?
#
loop_
_entity_poly.entity_id
_entity_poly.type
_entity_poly.pdbx_seq_one_letter_code
_entity_poly.pdbx_strand_id
1 'polypeptide(L)'
;EQCKRWEPKLIELIGELVDLGYVELLGQTYYHSLSGLYGPERIEFKRQVEMHRSLMDGLFGFKPEVFENTECLYNNSIARAIDDMGFEGIVTEGADRILKGRSPNYVYRAKGCGLKVLLRNYRLSDDIGFRFSSRSWCEWPLTSEKYIRWIEWTPGESIVVFIDSETFGEHHSRESGIFDFLKALIRKIAESRYLVWSTPSEILEKRDERGVIDVDDFSTVSWADLERDTSAWLGNGMQLTVYESIKSLGPLVRSLGDEAFYTVWRRLQSSDHLYYMSTKSGGPGEVHGYFNPYGSPYEAFTVYLRVLADFEVRLKVRLEETGRREARYLFPVPSDKAFTFYREFARSMNLRVRSLHDLLSALRSVDIKSIEFHSERGDFGRWVRQVIGDMELAEVLDEASSLGLVGEKLRRKLIEALEARIAEVEGGGSPIFK
;
A
#
# COMPACT_ATOMS: atom_id res chain seq x y z
N GLU A 1 -6.89 17.46 4.33
CA GLU A 1 -6.79 18.21 5.62
C GLU A 1 -6.11 19.56 5.50
N GLN A 2 -4.98 19.69 4.78
CA GLN A 2 -4.27 20.96 4.60
C GLN A 2 -5.19 22.07 4.03
N CYS A 3 -6.01 21.74 3.02
CA CYS A 3 -6.97 22.70 2.46
C CYS A 3 -7.95 23.23 3.53
N LYS A 4 -8.44 22.41 4.46
CA LYS A 4 -9.31 22.88 5.56
C LYS A 4 -8.64 23.95 6.44
N ARG A 5 -7.31 23.90 6.57
CA ARG A 5 -6.56 24.83 7.40
C ARG A 5 -6.14 26.08 6.65
N TRP A 6 -5.73 25.93 5.39
CA TRP A 6 -5.02 26.97 4.66
C TRP A 6 -5.79 27.53 3.47
N GLU A 7 -6.66 26.74 2.83
CA GLU A 7 -7.49 27.20 1.70
C GLU A 7 -8.83 26.45 1.66
N PRO A 8 -9.78 26.77 2.57
CA PRO A 8 -11.07 26.07 2.64
C PRO A 8 -11.91 26.21 1.38
N LYS A 9 -11.76 27.32 0.64
CA LYS A 9 -12.53 27.56 -0.60
C LYS A 9 -12.21 26.56 -1.69
N LEU A 10 -11.02 25.96 -1.67
CA LEU A 10 -10.68 24.89 -2.61
C LEU A 10 -11.56 23.65 -2.38
N ILE A 11 -11.92 23.36 -1.14
CA ILE A 11 -12.83 22.25 -0.83
C ILE A 11 -14.24 22.59 -1.35
N GLU A 12 -14.71 23.82 -1.15
CA GLU A 12 -16.00 24.27 -1.68
C GLU A 12 -16.05 24.13 -3.21
N LEU A 13 -15.01 24.58 -3.91
CA LEU A 13 -14.92 24.47 -5.37
C LEU A 13 -14.90 23.02 -5.85
N ILE A 14 -14.17 22.12 -5.17
CA ILE A 14 -14.18 20.69 -5.51
C ILE A 14 -15.58 20.12 -5.32
N GLY A 15 -16.26 20.49 -4.23
CA GLY A 15 -17.66 20.08 -3.97
C GLY A 15 -18.60 20.52 -5.10
N GLU A 16 -18.51 21.77 -5.53
CA GLU A 16 -19.31 22.28 -6.66
C GLU A 16 -19.06 21.48 -7.96
N LEU A 17 -17.82 21.10 -8.25
CA LEU A 17 -17.49 20.30 -9.44
C LEU A 17 -18.04 18.87 -9.37
N VAL A 18 -18.06 18.28 -8.16
CA VAL A 18 -18.65 16.96 -7.91
C VAL A 18 -20.17 17.02 -8.03
N ASP A 19 -20.82 18.03 -7.44
CA ASP A 19 -22.28 18.22 -7.51
C ASP A 19 -22.79 18.42 -8.94
N LEU A 20 -21.97 19.07 -9.78
CA LEU A 20 -22.25 19.24 -11.21
C LEU A 20 -22.03 17.96 -12.04
N GLY A 21 -21.45 16.91 -11.46
CA GLY A 21 -21.12 15.66 -12.15
C GLY A 21 -19.98 15.79 -13.17
N TYR A 22 -19.18 16.86 -13.08
CA TYR A 22 -18.06 17.09 -13.99
C TYR A 22 -16.78 16.37 -13.56
N VAL A 23 -16.68 16.03 -12.28
CA VAL A 23 -15.51 15.38 -11.67
C VAL A 23 -15.96 14.23 -10.78
N GLU A 24 -15.25 13.11 -10.88
CA GLU A 24 -15.36 11.98 -9.96
C GLU A 24 -14.19 12.01 -8.97
N LEU A 25 -14.45 11.77 -7.68
CA LEU A 25 -13.41 11.59 -6.68
C LEU A 25 -13.02 10.11 -6.56
N LEU A 26 -11.73 9.81 -6.55
CA LEU A 26 -11.24 8.44 -6.37
C LEU A 26 -10.95 8.13 -4.90
N GLY A 27 -11.08 6.87 -4.52
CA GLY A 27 -10.66 6.38 -3.21
C GLY A 27 -9.15 6.14 -3.19
N GLN A 28 -8.49 6.44 -2.07
CA GLN A 28 -7.06 6.17 -1.86
C GLN A 28 -6.82 5.75 -0.41
N THR A 29 -5.60 5.39 -0.03
CA THR A 29 -5.25 5.25 1.40
C THR A 29 -5.18 6.64 2.05
N TYR A 30 -5.73 6.77 3.26
CA TYR A 30 -5.82 8.06 3.96
C TYR A 30 -4.48 8.76 4.18
N TYR A 31 -3.41 8.01 4.45
CA TYR A 31 -2.09 8.56 4.78
C TYR A 31 -1.10 8.42 3.62
N HIS A 32 -1.57 8.17 2.39
CA HIS A 32 -0.71 7.92 1.24
C HIS A 32 0.38 6.88 1.55
N SER A 33 -0.02 5.79 2.22
CA SER A 33 0.91 4.80 2.77
C SER A 33 1.07 3.60 1.85
N LEU A 34 2.18 2.86 2.03
CA LEU A 34 2.38 1.56 1.38
C LEU A 34 1.66 0.41 2.10
N SER A 35 0.63 0.70 2.91
CA SER A 35 -0.10 -0.30 3.70
C SER A 35 -0.73 -1.40 2.84
N GLY A 36 -1.00 -1.14 1.56
CA GLY A 36 -1.44 -2.15 0.58
C GLY A 36 -0.48 -3.33 0.41
N LEU A 37 0.79 -3.18 0.83
CA LEU A 37 1.80 -4.23 0.83
C LEU A 37 1.92 -4.96 2.19
N TYR A 38 1.18 -4.53 3.22
CA TYR A 38 1.31 -5.05 4.58
C TYR A 38 0.50 -6.32 4.78
N GLY A 39 1.20 -7.45 4.94
CA GLY A 39 0.63 -8.72 5.43
C GLY A 39 -0.47 -9.32 4.53
N PRO A 40 -0.81 -10.59 4.72
CA PRO A 40 -1.83 -11.24 3.88
C PRO A 40 -3.24 -10.71 4.13
N GLU A 41 -3.55 -10.30 5.36
CA GLU A 41 -4.91 -9.91 5.77
C GLU A 41 -5.24 -8.44 5.43
N ARG A 42 -4.25 -7.64 5.05
CA ARG A 42 -4.41 -6.23 4.63
C ARG A 42 -5.22 -5.37 5.63
N ILE A 43 -5.16 -5.69 6.93
CA ILE A 43 -6.01 -5.05 7.96
C ILE A 43 -5.81 -3.53 7.99
N GLU A 44 -4.58 -3.07 8.08
CA GLU A 44 -4.29 -1.64 8.15
C GLU A 44 -4.62 -0.92 6.84
N PHE A 45 -4.38 -1.57 5.70
CA PHE A 45 -4.76 -1.06 4.40
C PHE A 45 -6.26 -0.81 4.31
N LYS A 46 -7.09 -1.83 4.60
CA LYS A 46 -8.55 -1.72 4.57
C LYS A 46 -9.05 -0.62 5.51
N ARG A 47 -8.43 -0.46 6.69
CA ARG A 47 -8.75 0.64 7.62
C ARG A 47 -8.44 2.01 7.02
N GLN A 48 -7.26 2.20 6.41
CA GLN A 48 -6.91 3.49 5.81
C GLN A 48 -7.76 3.81 4.58
N VAL A 49 -8.15 2.82 3.78
CA VAL A 49 -9.10 3.01 2.67
C VAL A 49 -10.47 3.46 3.20
N GLU A 50 -10.97 2.83 4.27
CA GLU A 50 -12.26 3.23 4.86
C GLU A 50 -12.22 4.64 5.48
N MET A 51 -11.11 4.98 6.14
CA MET A 51 -10.90 6.33 6.69
C MET A 51 -10.98 7.38 5.57
N HIS A 52 -10.35 7.12 4.42
CA HIS A 52 -10.38 8.03 3.28
C HIS A 52 -11.80 8.13 2.70
N ARG A 53 -12.46 6.99 2.49
CA ARG A 53 -13.83 6.93 2.00
C ARG A 53 -14.80 7.68 2.91
N SER A 54 -14.67 7.53 4.22
CA SER A 54 -15.47 8.25 5.22
C SER A 54 -15.20 9.75 5.23
N LEU A 55 -13.95 10.17 5.01
CA LEU A 55 -13.60 11.59 4.91
C LEU A 55 -14.22 12.23 3.66
N MET A 56 -14.18 11.53 2.52
CA MET A 56 -14.77 12.02 1.27
C MET A 56 -16.29 12.15 1.38
N ASP A 57 -16.95 11.14 1.94
CA ASP A 57 -18.40 11.19 2.20
C ASP A 57 -18.77 12.35 3.14
N GLY A 58 -18.03 12.50 4.24
CA GLY A 58 -18.27 13.59 5.20
C GLY A 58 -17.98 15.00 4.67
N LEU A 59 -17.18 15.14 3.60
CA LEU A 59 -16.84 16.45 3.01
C LEU A 59 -17.69 16.81 1.81
N PHE A 60 -17.98 15.83 0.96
CA PHE A 60 -18.54 16.04 -0.37
C PHE A 60 -19.86 15.28 -0.57
N GLY A 61 -20.33 14.50 0.42
CA GLY A 61 -21.46 13.59 0.24
C GLY A 61 -21.20 12.51 -0.83
N PHE A 62 -19.92 12.28 -1.14
CA PHE A 62 -19.48 11.43 -2.23
C PHE A 62 -18.68 10.25 -1.69
N LYS A 63 -19.10 9.03 -2.04
CA LYS A 63 -18.44 7.79 -1.65
C LYS A 63 -17.73 7.20 -2.87
N PRO A 64 -16.39 7.24 -2.95
CA PRO A 64 -15.68 6.71 -4.09
C PRO A 64 -15.94 5.24 -4.38
N GLU A 65 -16.18 4.94 -5.65
CA GLU A 65 -16.44 3.59 -6.20
C GLU A 65 -15.25 3.07 -7.00
N VAL A 66 -14.38 3.96 -7.49
CA VAL A 66 -13.11 3.63 -8.13
C VAL A 66 -11.95 3.98 -7.21
N PHE A 67 -10.99 3.07 -7.11
CA PHE A 67 -9.82 3.20 -6.25
C PHE A 67 -8.57 3.57 -7.06
N GLU A 68 -7.74 4.45 -6.53
CA GLU A 68 -6.34 4.61 -6.91
C GLU A 68 -5.54 4.30 -5.66
N ASN A 69 -4.73 3.25 -5.70
CA ASN A 69 -3.88 2.95 -4.56
C ASN A 69 -2.69 3.89 -4.57
N THR A 70 -2.16 4.24 -3.39
CA THR A 70 -0.90 4.96 -3.21
C THR A 70 0.10 4.59 -4.30
N GLU A 71 0.51 5.57 -5.10
CA GLU A 71 1.53 5.42 -6.14
C GLU A 71 1.17 4.39 -7.23
N CYS A 72 -0.12 4.27 -7.55
CA CYS A 72 -0.66 3.25 -8.45
C CYS A 72 -0.15 1.83 -8.12
N LEU A 73 0.06 1.52 -6.82
CA LEU A 73 0.54 0.21 -6.40
C LEU A 73 -0.50 -0.88 -6.67
N TYR A 74 -0.15 -1.85 -7.50
CA TYR A 74 -1.06 -2.93 -7.86
C TYR A 74 -0.40 -4.32 -7.86
N ASN A 75 -1.11 -5.27 -7.28
CA ASN A 75 -0.94 -6.70 -7.44
C ASN A 75 -2.30 -7.38 -7.21
N ASN A 76 -2.39 -8.68 -7.50
CA ASN A 76 -3.65 -9.43 -7.37
C ASN A 76 -4.21 -9.41 -5.94
N SER A 77 -3.35 -9.36 -4.91
CA SER A 77 -3.77 -9.31 -3.51
C SER A 77 -4.34 -7.95 -3.10
N ILE A 78 -3.78 -6.84 -3.61
CA ILE A 78 -4.35 -5.50 -3.45
C ILE A 78 -5.71 -5.44 -4.14
N ALA A 79 -5.80 -5.91 -5.39
CA ALA A 79 -7.04 -5.93 -6.14
C ALA A 79 -8.14 -6.73 -5.41
N ARG A 80 -7.82 -7.90 -4.86
CA ARG A 80 -8.77 -8.67 -4.05
C ARG A 80 -9.23 -7.90 -2.82
N ALA A 81 -8.31 -7.27 -2.09
CA ALA A 81 -8.65 -6.52 -0.88
C ALA A 81 -9.59 -5.34 -1.18
N ILE A 82 -9.42 -4.69 -2.33
CA ILE A 82 -10.27 -3.58 -2.79
C ILE A 82 -11.63 -4.07 -3.31
N ASP A 83 -11.67 -5.19 -4.04
CA ASP A 83 -12.90 -5.87 -4.44
C ASP A 83 -13.76 -6.25 -3.23
N ASP A 84 -13.14 -6.85 -2.19
CA ASP A 84 -13.81 -7.21 -0.93
C ASP A 84 -14.44 -6.00 -0.21
N MET A 85 -13.94 -4.79 -0.46
CA MET A 85 -14.44 -3.55 0.13
C MET A 85 -15.58 -2.90 -0.68
N GLY A 86 -15.95 -3.50 -1.81
CA GLY A 86 -17.05 -3.09 -2.66
C GLY A 86 -16.73 -1.97 -3.65
N PHE A 87 -15.45 -1.79 -4.02
CA PHE A 87 -15.09 -0.91 -5.14
C PHE A 87 -15.36 -1.60 -6.47
N GLU A 88 -15.74 -0.83 -7.49
CA GLU A 88 -16.07 -1.34 -8.83
C GLU A 88 -14.84 -1.44 -9.73
N GLY A 89 -13.84 -0.60 -9.49
CA GLY A 89 -12.57 -0.68 -10.22
C GLY A 89 -11.39 -0.02 -9.54
N ILE A 90 -10.23 -0.19 -10.17
CA ILE A 90 -8.96 0.35 -9.74
C ILE A 90 -8.18 0.95 -10.91
N VAL A 91 -7.57 2.11 -10.70
CA VAL A 91 -6.62 2.73 -11.62
C VAL A 91 -5.20 2.31 -11.23
N THR A 92 -4.39 1.89 -12.20
CA THR A 92 -2.98 1.51 -11.99
C THR A 92 -2.11 1.79 -13.22
N GLU A 93 -0.80 1.62 -13.09
CA GLU A 93 0.18 1.83 -14.18
C GLU A 93 0.03 0.81 -15.32
N GLY A 94 -0.03 1.30 -16.57
CA GLY A 94 -0.01 0.53 -17.81
C GLY A 94 1.41 0.11 -18.22
N ALA A 95 2.14 -0.55 -17.33
CA ALA A 95 3.51 -1.00 -17.61
C ALA A 95 3.55 -2.07 -18.71
N ASP A 96 4.52 -1.96 -19.63
CA ASP A 96 4.67 -2.90 -20.76
C ASP A 96 4.77 -4.37 -20.31
N ARG A 97 5.40 -4.62 -19.14
CA ARG A 97 5.56 -5.97 -18.56
C ARG A 97 4.25 -6.64 -18.18
N ILE A 98 3.25 -5.88 -17.72
CA ILE A 98 1.93 -6.42 -17.31
C ILE A 98 0.97 -6.47 -18.51
N LEU A 99 1.16 -5.57 -19.47
CA LEU A 99 0.39 -5.51 -20.70
C LEU A 99 0.77 -6.60 -21.69
N LYS A 100 2.04 -7.02 -21.74
CA LYS A 100 2.53 -8.08 -22.64
C LYS A 100 2.17 -7.84 -24.11
N GLY A 101 2.35 -6.60 -24.57
CA GLY A 101 2.01 -6.16 -25.92
C GLY A 101 0.55 -5.74 -26.14
N ARG A 102 -0.31 -5.84 -25.12
CA ARG A 102 -1.67 -5.27 -25.14
C ARG A 102 -1.63 -3.75 -24.92
N SER A 103 -2.71 -3.05 -25.24
CA SER A 103 -2.83 -1.60 -25.06
C SER A 103 -3.35 -1.24 -23.66
N PRO A 104 -2.85 -0.19 -22.99
CA PRO A 104 -3.45 0.30 -21.74
C PRO A 104 -4.84 0.92 -21.95
N ASN A 105 -5.24 1.17 -23.21
CA ASN A 105 -6.41 1.98 -23.52
C ASN A 105 -7.75 1.21 -23.53
N TYR A 106 -7.87 0.19 -22.68
CA TYR A 106 -9.07 -0.64 -22.56
C TYR A 106 -9.31 -0.98 -21.09
N VAL A 107 -10.55 -1.35 -20.77
CA VAL A 107 -10.89 -1.89 -19.45
C VAL A 107 -10.43 -3.35 -19.37
N TYR A 108 -9.79 -3.70 -18.26
CA TYR A 108 -9.42 -5.07 -17.94
C TYR A 108 -10.10 -5.53 -16.66
N ARG A 109 -9.94 -6.81 -16.31
CA ARG A 109 -10.34 -7.36 -15.02
C ARG A 109 -9.15 -7.84 -14.23
N ALA A 110 -9.17 -7.65 -12.92
CA ALA A 110 -8.16 -8.18 -12.03
C ALA A 110 -8.25 -9.70 -11.92
N LYS A 111 -7.11 -10.39 -11.81
CA LYS A 111 -7.12 -11.85 -11.71
C LYS A 111 -7.71 -12.31 -10.38
N GLY A 112 -8.77 -13.12 -10.48
CA GLY A 112 -9.33 -13.86 -9.34
C GLY A 112 -10.35 -13.07 -8.51
N CYS A 113 -10.80 -11.91 -8.97
CA CYS A 113 -11.87 -11.12 -8.38
C CYS A 113 -12.69 -10.39 -9.48
N GLY A 114 -13.76 -9.68 -9.10
CA GLY A 114 -14.65 -8.96 -10.03
C GLY A 114 -14.16 -7.58 -10.44
N LEU A 115 -13.19 -7.03 -9.72
CA LEU A 115 -12.68 -5.67 -9.88
C LEU A 115 -12.17 -5.38 -11.29
N LYS A 116 -12.68 -4.30 -11.89
CA LYS A 116 -12.21 -3.78 -13.18
C LYS A 116 -10.93 -2.96 -13.01
N VAL A 117 -10.09 -2.92 -14.03
CA VAL A 117 -8.77 -2.27 -14.00
C VAL A 117 -8.66 -1.30 -15.17
N LEU A 118 -8.42 -0.04 -14.84
CA LEU A 118 -8.06 1.02 -15.77
C LEU A 118 -6.55 1.26 -15.71
N LEU A 119 -5.91 1.35 -16.87
CA LEU A 119 -4.46 1.45 -16.97
C LEU A 119 -4.04 2.82 -17.47
N ARG A 120 -3.15 3.47 -16.71
CA ARG A 120 -2.48 4.71 -17.10
C ARG A 120 -1.76 4.50 -18.43
N ASN A 121 -2.00 5.40 -19.38
CA ASN A 121 -1.16 5.51 -20.57
C ASN A 121 0.06 6.35 -20.21
N TYR A 122 1.14 5.72 -19.72
CA TYR A 122 2.30 6.44 -19.22
C TYR A 122 2.92 7.37 -20.27
N ARG A 123 2.90 6.99 -21.56
CA ARG A 123 3.54 7.81 -22.60
C ARG A 123 2.84 9.16 -22.73
N LEU A 124 1.52 9.13 -22.92
CA LEU A 124 0.71 10.34 -23.03
C LEU A 124 0.70 11.15 -21.73
N SER A 125 0.78 10.47 -20.59
CA SER A 125 0.82 11.11 -19.27
C SER A 125 2.16 11.82 -19.04
N ASP A 126 3.29 11.15 -19.30
CA ASP A 126 4.63 11.68 -19.12
C ASP A 126 4.94 12.84 -20.08
N ASP A 127 4.32 12.86 -21.26
CA ASP A 127 4.45 13.96 -22.22
C ASP A 127 3.96 15.29 -21.63
N ILE A 128 2.90 15.27 -20.82
CA ILE A 128 2.44 16.44 -20.06
C ILE A 128 3.24 16.57 -18.76
N GLY A 129 3.28 15.51 -17.94
CA GLY A 129 3.84 15.56 -16.58
C GLY A 129 5.32 15.94 -16.54
N PHE A 130 6.14 15.34 -17.42
CA PHE A 130 7.60 15.51 -17.38
C PHE A 130 8.16 16.29 -18.56
N ARG A 131 7.58 16.15 -19.78
CA ARG A 131 8.22 16.65 -21.01
C ARG A 131 7.69 17.98 -21.51
N PHE A 132 6.60 18.52 -20.95
CA PHE A 132 5.93 19.71 -21.47
C PHE A 132 6.87 20.90 -21.70
N SER A 133 7.73 21.20 -20.72
CA SER A 133 8.72 22.29 -20.79
C SER A 133 10.10 21.86 -21.31
N SER A 134 10.26 20.60 -21.72
CA SER A 134 11.56 20.04 -22.12
C SER A 134 11.95 20.42 -23.55
N ARG A 135 12.75 21.49 -23.70
CA ARG A 135 13.20 21.99 -25.01
C ARG A 135 14.11 21.04 -25.78
N SER A 136 14.69 20.05 -25.10
CA SER A 136 15.53 19.01 -25.72
C SER A 136 14.72 17.83 -26.26
N TRP A 137 13.43 17.72 -25.91
CA TRP A 137 12.56 16.70 -26.46
C TRP A 137 12.21 17.01 -27.90
N CYS A 138 12.34 16.02 -28.81
CA CYS A 138 12.14 16.21 -30.24
C CYS A 138 10.71 16.64 -30.63
N GLU A 139 9.73 16.41 -29.76
CA GLU A 139 8.35 16.85 -29.96
C GLU A 139 8.03 18.19 -29.28
N TRP A 140 9.02 18.88 -28.68
CA TRP A 140 8.79 20.20 -28.13
C TRP A 140 8.64 21.26 -29.25
N PRO A 141 7.72 22.23 -29.12
CA PRO A 141 6.75 22.39 -28.03
C PRO A 141 5.55 21.44 -28.14
N LEU A 142 5.03 21.03 -26.97
CA LEU A 142 3.77 20.30 -26.90
C LEU A 142 2.59 21.27 -26.96
N THR A 143 1.93 21.33 -28.12
CA THR A 143 0.72 22.14 -28.30
C THR A 143 -0.54 21.31 -28.12
N SER A 144 -1.66 21.96 -27.78
CA SER A 144 -2.95 21.29 -27.63
C SER A 144 -3.43 20.65 -28.95
N GLU A 145 -3.11 21.25 -30.10
CA GLU A 145 -3.37 20.72 -31.44
C GLU A 145 -2.55 19.46 -31.75
N LYS A 146 -1.31 19.40 -31.27
CA LYS A 146 -0.47 18.22 -31.43
C LYS A 146 -1.00 17.08 -30.56
N TYR A 147 -1.24 17.38 -29.28
CA TYR A 147 -1.67 16.39 -28.31
C TYR A 147 -3.06 15.81 -28.62
N ILE A 148 -4.04 16.64 -29.04
CA ILE A 148 -5.37 16.15 -29.44
C ILE A 148 -5.29 15.17 -30.60
N ARG A 149 -4.46 15.46 -31.62
CA ARG A 149 -4.27 14.55 -32.76
C ARG A 149 -3.68 13.21 -32.33
N TRP A 150 -2.75 13.23 -31.39
CA TRP A 150 -2.18 12.00 -30.85
C TRP A 150 -3.23 11.16 -30.13
N ILE A 151 -4.06 11.78 -29.28
CA ILE A 151 -5.14 11.06 -28.58
C ILE A 151 -6.16 10.52 -29.59
N GLU A 152 -6.62 11.31 -30.55
CA GLU A 152 -7.59 10.87 -31.57
C GLU A 152 -7.07 9.71 -32.42
N TRP A 153 -5.76 9.63 -32.65
CA TRP A 153 -5.13 8.54 -33.42
C TRP A 153 -4.72 7.35 -32.57
N THR A 154 -4.83 7.46 -31.24
CA THR A 154 -4.45 6.40 -30.32
C THR A 154 -5.57 5.36 -30.24
N PRO A 155 -5.34 4.09 -30.64
CA PRO A 155 -6.38 3.07 -30.59
C PRO A 155 -6.77 2.72 -29.15
N GLY A 156 -8.07 2.57 -28.90
CA GLY A 156 -8.60 2.21 -27.60
C GLY A 156 -10.06 2.59 -27.44
N GLU A 157 -10.63 2.21 -26.31
CA GLU A 157 -11.99 2.58 -25.87
C GLU A 157 -11.97 3.55 -24.68
N SER A 158 -10.82 3.68 -24.01
CA SER A 158 -10.59 4.55 -22.85
C SER A 158 -9.12 4.95 -22.79
N ILE A 159 -8.78 6.24 -22.71
CA ILE A 159 -7.40 6.69 -22.54
C ILE A 159 -7.27 7.37 -21.18
N VAL A 160 -6.50 6.76 -20.28
CA VAL A 160 -6.26 7.30 -18.93
C VAL A 160 -4.97 8.11 -18.95
N VAL A 161 -5.10 9.44 -18.91
CA VAL A 161 -3.99 10.36 -18.67
C VAL A 161 -3.97 10.66 -17.17
N PHE A 162 -2.92 10.21 -16.49
CA PHE A 162 -2.79 10.32 -15.04
C PHE A 162 -1.48 11.08 -14.72
N ILE A 163 -1.63 12.23 -14.07
CA ILE A 163 -0.55 13.18 -13.78
C ILE A 163 -0.80 13.84 -12.42
N ASP A 164 0.28 14.18 -11.72
CA ASP A 164 0.19 14.89 -10.45
C ASP A 164 -0.40 16.28 -10.64
N SER A 165 -1.16 16.74 -9.65
CA SER A 165 -1.79 18.05 -9.68
C SER A 165 -0.75 19.18 -9.73
N GLU A 166 0.39 18.99 -9.07
CA GLU A 166 1.55 19.89 -9.07
C GLU A 166 2.19 20.05 -10.46
N THR A 167 1.81 19.23 -11.45
CA THR A 167 2.16 19.45 -12.86
C THR A 167 1.80 20.88 -13.31
N PHE A 168 0.67 21.41 -12.83
CA PHE A 168 0.13 22.70 -13.23
C PHE A 168 0.50 23.80 -12.23
N GLY A 169 1.60 24.50 -12.49
CA GLY A 169 2.03 25.68 -11.73
C GLY A 169 3.29 25.48 -10.90
N GLU A 170 3.59 24.24 -10.50
CA GLU A 170 4.80 23.91 -9.74
C GLU A 170 5.87 23.28 -10.65
N HIS A 171 5.62 22.09 -11.21
CA HIS A 171 6.58 21.46 -12.13
C HIS A 171 6.70 22.23 -13.45
N HIS A 172 5.58 22.70 -13.99
CA HIS A 172 5.56 23.61 -15.13
C HIS A 172 4.94 24.93 -14.68
N SER A 173 5.74 26.00 -14.70
CA SER A 173 5.27 27.31 -14.26
C SER A 173 4.19 27.87 -15.18
N ARG A 174 3.47 28.90 -14.74
CA ARG A 174 2.45 29.56 -15.57
C ARG A 174 3.02 30.07 -16.91
N GLU A 175 4.23 30.58 -16.89
CA GLU A 175 4.94 31.17 -18.04
C GLU A 175 5.31 30.12 -19.10
N SER A 176 5.33 28.83 -18.74
CA SER A 176 5.48 27.75 -19.71
C SER A 176 4.30 27.64 -20.69
N GLY A 177 3.15 28.23 -20.33
CA GLY A 177 1.89 28.10 -21.08
C GLY A 177 1.06 26.89 -20.70
N ILE A 178 1.44 26.11 -19.67
CA ILE A 178 0.73 24.88 -19.27
C ILE A 178 -0.76 25.10 -18.94
N PHE A 179 -1.12 26.23 -18.32
CA PHE A 179 -2.51 26.53 -18.00
C PHE A 179 -3.34 26.84 -19.26
N ASP A 180 -2.75 27.52 -20.24
CA ASP A 180 -3.42 27.81 -21.51
C ASP A 180 -3.54 26.55 -22.36
N PHE A 181 -2.51 25.69 -22.33
CA PHE A 181 -2.57 24.34 -22.89
C PHE A 181 -3.71 23.53 -22.27
N LEU A 182 -3.84 23.47 -20.94
CA LEU A 182 -4.89 22.70 -20.26
C LEU A 182 -6.29 23.21 -20.65
N LYS A 183 -6.51 24.53 -20.62
CA LYS A 183 -7.79 25.13 -21.05
C LYS A 183 -8.12 24.81 -22.50
N ALA A 184 -7.13 24.88 -23.38
CA ALA A 184 -7.31 24.56 -24.79
C ALA A 184 -7.59 23.06 -24.99
N LEU A 185 -6.90 22.18 -24.26
CA LEU A 185 -7.08 20.74 -24.33
C LEU A 185 -8.50 20.33 -23.92
N ILE A 186 -9.00 20.87 -22.79
CA ILE A 186 -10.37 20.60 -22.32
C ILE A 186 -11.40 20.97 -23.40
N ARG A 187 -11.28 22.16 -24.00
CA ARG A 187 -12.17 22.62 -25.08
C ARG A 187 -12.07 21.74 -26.32
N LYS A 188 -10.86 21.43 -26.79
CA LYS A 188 -10.64 20.63 -28.00
C LYS A 188 -11.17 19.20 -27.85
N ILE A 189 -11.07 18.59 -26.68
CA ILE A 189 -11.67 17.28 -26.43
C ILE A 189 -13.19 17.37 -26.50
N ALA A 190 -13.80 18.41 -25.91
CA ALA A 190 -15.25 18.62 -25.98
C ALA A 190 -15.77 18.90 -27.41
N GLU A 191 -14.94 19.46 -28.28
CA GLU A 191 -15.25 19.73 -29.70
C GLU A 191 -14.94 18.54 -30.62
N SER A 192 -14.20 17.53 -30.14
CA SER A 192 -13.82 16.37 -30.95
C SER A 192 -15.04 15.53 -31.33
N ARG A 193 -15.01 14.96 -32.54
CA ARG A 193 -16.00 13.99 -32.99
C ARG A 193 -15.66 12.54 -32.60
N TYR A 194 -14.47 12.33 -32.04
CA TYR A 194 -13.92 11.00 -31.75
C TYR A 194 -13.71 10.76 -30.26
N LEU A 195 -13.61 11.83 -29.47
CA LEU A 195 -13.32 11.78 -28.05
C LEU A 195 -14.49 12.29 -27.22
N VAL A 196 -14.64 11.72 -26.03
CA VAL A 196 -15.65 12.12 -25.05
C VAL A 196 -14.99 12.09 -23.69
N TRP A 197 -15.24 13.12 -22.88
CA TRP A 197 -14.88 13.09 -21.46
C TRP A 197 -15.77 12.08 -20.74
N SER A 198 -15.16 11.19 -19.96
CA SER A 198 -15.89 10.22 -19.15
C SER A 198 -15.18 10.06 -17.83
N THR A 199 -15.97 9.98 -16.77
CA THR A 199 -15.47 9.60 -15.46
C THR A 199 -15.03 8.12 -15.46
N PRO A 200 -14.08 7.73 -14.61
CA PRO A 200 -13.73 6.32 -14.44
C PRO A 200 -14.94 5.40 -14.28
N SER A 201 -15.90 5.74 -13.42
CA SER A 201 -17.11 4.93 -13.20
C SER A 201 -17.95 4.77 -14.48
N GLU A 202 -18.15 5.83 -15.26
CA GLU A 202 -18.84 5.72 -16.56
C GLU A 202 -18.11 4.82 -17.56
N ILE A 203 -16.78 4.84 -17.56
CA ILE A 203 -15.98 3.96 -18.42
C ILE A 203 -16.19 2.51 -18.00
N LEU A 204 -16.16 2.24 -16.69
CA LEU A 204 -16.36 0.91 -16.15
C LEU A 204 -17.77 0.38 -16.45
N GLU A 205 -18.80 1.22 -16.40
CA GLU A 205 -20.18 0.84 -16.72
C GLU A 205 -20.37 0.53 -18.21
N LYS A 206 -19.84 1.40 -19.09
CA LYS A 206 -20.16 1.38 -20.53
C LYS A 206 -19.28 0.44 -21.37
N ARG A 207 -18.17 -0.06 -20.82
CA ARG A 207 -17.16 -0.83 -21.59
C ARG A 207 -17.01 -2.25 -21.08
N ASP A 208 -16.84 -3.16 -22.04
CA ASP A 208 -16.55 -4.56 -21.77
C ASP A 208 -15.07 -4.78 -21.41
N GLU A 209 -14.83 -5.79 -20.58
CA GLU A 209 -13.48 -6.22 -20.22
C GLU A 209 -12.78 -6.88 -21.41
N ARG A 210 -11.60 -6.35 -21.79
CA ARG A 210 -10.79 -6.87 -22.91
C ARG A 210 -9.80 -7.97 -22.50
N GLY A 211 -9.73 -8.32 -21.23
CA GLY A 211 -8.90 -9.40 -20.73
C GLY A 211 -8.57 -9.28 -19.24
N VAL A 212 -7.62 -10.09 -18.79
CA VAL A 212 -7.22 -10.15 -17.37
C VAL A 212 -5.84 -9.51 -17.17
N ILE A 213 -5.70 -8.73 -16.09
CA ILE A 213 -4.42 -8.28 -15.56
C ILE A 213 -4.02 -9.21 -14.41
N ASP A 214 -2.84 -9.80 -14.55
CA ASP A 214 -2.27 -10.77 -13.62
C ASP A 214 -0.90 -10.27 -13.17
N VAL A 215 -0.84 -9.81 -11.92
CA VAL A 215 0.39 -9.30 -11.30
C VAL A 215 0.54 -9.96 -9.95
N ASP A 216 1.56 -10.81 -9.80
CA ASP A 216 1.86 -11.45 -8.53
C ASP A 216 2.42 -10.45 -7.51
N ASP A 217 2.33 -10.79 -6.23
CA ASP A 217 2.74 -9.93 -5.11
C ASP A 217 4.22 -9.53 -5.16
N PHE A 218 5.10 -10.38 -5.72
CA PHE A 218 6.54 -10.09 -5.86
C PHE A 218 6.87 -9.23 -7.07
N SER A 219 5.92 -9.09 -8.00
CA SER A 219 6.03 -8.26 -9.20
C SER A 219 5.12 -7.03 -9.12
N THR A 220 4.80 -6.54 -7.92
CA THR A 220 3.94 -5.37 -7.71
C THR A 220 4.35 -4.22 -8.64
N VAL A 221 3.36 -3.64 -9.34
CA VAL A 221 3.56 -2.50 -10.25
C VAL A 221 3.29 -1.20 -9.50
N SER A 222 4.00 -0.14 -9.90
CA SER A 222 3.74 1.25 -9.51
C SER A 222 3.91 2.13 -10.75
N TRP A 223 3.49 3.39 -10.66
CA TRP A 223 3.74 4.37 -11.73
C TRP A 223 5.16 4.96 -11.73
N ALA A 224 5.94 4.74 -10.67
CA ALA A 224 7.19 5.44 -10.45
C ALA A 224 8.36 4.87 -11.26
N ASP A 225 9.25 5.80 -11.62
CA ASP A 225 10.51 5.57 -12.30
C ASP A 225 10.38 4.74 -13.60
N LEU A 226 11.54 4.35 -14.15
CA LEU A 226 11.59 3.55 -15.37
C LEU A 226 11.16 2.10 -15.11
N GLU A 227 11.45 1.59 -13.90
CA GLU A 227 11.18 0.21 -13.52
C GLU A 227 9.68 -0.10 -13.34
N ARG A 228 8.86 0.91 -12.98
CA ARG A 228 7.41 0.75 -12.72
C ARG A 228 7.14 -0.38 -11.72
N ASP A 229 7.85 -0.32 -10.61
CA ASP A 229 7.82 -1.28 -9.52
C ASP A 229 7.99 -0.58 -8.16
N THR A 230 8.15 -1.34 -7.08
CA THR A 230 8.25 -0.79 -5.73
C THR A 230 9.61 -0.16 -5.41
N SER A 231 10.59 -0.18 -6.31
CA SER A 231 11.98 0.19 -6.01
C SER A 231 12.17 1.67 -5.67
N ALA A 232 11.24 2.55 -6.04
CA ALA A 232 11.24 3.95 -5.61
C ALA A 232 11.14 4.10 -4.09
N TRP A 233 10.46 3.17 -3.41
CA TRP A 233 10.27 3.19 -1.95
C TRP A 233 10.91 2.02 -1.21
N LEU A 234 11.27 0.93 -1.90
CA LEU A 234 11.80 -0.31 -1.32
C LEU A 234 13.09 -0.80 -2.03
N GLY A 235 13.83 0.12 -2.67
CA GLY A 235 14.99 -0.19 -3.50
C GLY A 235 16.31 -0.37 -2.73
N ASN A 236 16.39 0.05 -1.46
CA ASN A 236 17.61 -0.06 -0.66
C ASN A 236 17.38 -0.51 0.79
N GLY A 237 18.47 -0.82 1.50
CA GLY A 237 18.42 -1.33 2.87
C GLY A 237 17.87 -0.34 3.91
N MET A 238 18.03 0.98 3.71
CA MET A 238 17.49 2.00 4.62
C MET A 238 15.96 2.02 4.54
N GLN A 239 15.45 2.08 3.31
CA GLN A 239 14.04 1.99 2.99
C GLN A 239 13.40 0.72 3.57
N LEU A 240 13.98 -0.44 3.29
CA LEU A 240 13.48 -1.72 3.80
C LEU A 240 13.50 -1.78 5.35
N THR A 241 14.54 -1.23 5.98
CA THR A 241 14.63 -1.15 7.44
C THR A 241 13.49 -0.32 8.01
N VAL A 242 13.23 0.85 7.45
CA VAL A 242 12.14 1.73 7.90
C VAL A 242 10.78 1.08 7.68
N TYR A 243 10.54 0.54 6.48
CA TYR A 243 9.31 -0.11 6.10
C TYR A 243 8.95 -1.28 7.05
N GLU A 244 9.89 -2.18 7.31
CA GLU A 244 9.63 -3.31 8.23
C GLU A 244 9.52 -2.85 9.69
N SER A 245 10.28 -1.84 10.10
CA SER A 245 10.23 -1.35 11.49
C SER A 245 8.89 -0.69 11.81
N ILE A 246 8.39 0.21 10.95
CA ILE A 246 7.09 0.87 11.19
C ILE A 246 5.92 -0.12 11.15
N LYS A 247 5.96 -1.07 10.20
CA LYS A 247 4.97 -2.16 10.09
C LYS A 247 4.95 -3.03 11.35
N SER A 248 6.13 -3.33 11.92
CA SER A 248 6.24 -4.18 13.12
C SER A 248 5.63 -3.59 14.39
N LEU A 249 5.44 -2.27 14.44
CA LEU A 249 4.80 -1.58 15.55
C LEU A 249 3.27 -1.69 15.53
N GLY A 250 2.68 -2.09 14.40
CA GLY A 250 1.23 -2.15 14.22
C GLY A 250 0.49 -2.92 15.32
N PRO A 251 0.89 -4.16 15.68
CA PRO A 251 0.27 -4.91 16.77
C PRO A 251 0.32 -4.17 18.12
N LEU A 252 1.43 -3.52 18.46
CA LEU A 252 1.59 -2.76 19.70
C LEU A 252 0.66 -1.55 19.74
N VAL A 253 0.59 -0.79 18.64
CA VAL A 253 -0.30 0.37 18.53
C VAL A 253 -1.76 -0.05 18.64
N ARG A 254 -2.13 -1.19 18.01
CA ARG A 254 -3.48 -1.74 18.12
C ARG A 254 -3.83 -2.19 19.54
N SER A 255 -2.91 -2.88 20.20
CA SER A 255 -3.10 -3.36 21.58
C SER A 255 -3.27 -2.21 22.57
N LEU A 256 -2.62 -1.07 22.31
CA LEU A 256 -2.79 0.13 23.12
C LEU A 256 -4.18 0.77 22.91
N GLY A 257 -4.67 0.82 21.67
CA GLY A 257 -5.99 1.38 21.35
C GLY A 257 -6.12 2.89 21.55
N ASP A 258 -5.00 3.62 21.55
CA ASP A 258 -4.96 5.08 21.76
C ASP A 258 -4.88 5.82 20.41
N GLU A 259 -5.88 6.66 20.13
CA GLU A 259 -6.01 7.39 18.86
C GLU A 259 -4.85 8.35 18.58
N ALA A 260 -4.21 8.92 19.61
CA ALA A 260 -3.04 9.77 19.41
C ALA A 260 -1.86 8.95 18.88
N PHE A 261 -1.66 7.75 19.42
CA PHE A 261 -0.62 6.83 18.95
C PHE A 261 -0.93 6.26 17.57
N TYR A 262 -2.19 5.95 17.27
CA TYR A 262 -2.61 5.59 15.91
C TYR A 262 -2.29 6.70 14.91
N THR A 263 -2.63 7.94 15.23
CA THR A 263 -2.40 9.08 14.35
C THR A 263 -0.92 9.27 14.05
N VAL A 264 -0.06 9.20 15.06
CA VAL A 264 1.39 9.32 14.87
C VAL A 264 1.94 8.15 14.06
N TRP A 265 1.58 6.91 14.43
CA TRP A 265 2.02 5.70 13.72
C TRP A 265 1.63 5.70 12.24
N ARG A 266 0.41 6.14 11.92
CA ARG A 266 -0.07 6.20 10.52
C ARG A 266 0.58 7.32 9.72
N ARG A 267 0.85 8.49 10.32
CA ARG A 267 1.63 9.56 9.66
C ARG A 267 3.04 9.12 9.31
N LEU A 268 3.68 8.35 10.18
CA LEU A 268 5.00 7.76 9.90
C LEU A 268 4.97 6.75 8.74
N GLN A 269 3.80 6.27 8.31
CA GLN A 269 3.69 5.34 7.17
C GLN A 269 3.59 6.03 5.79
N SER A 270 3.58 7.36 5.72
CA SER A 270 3.54 8.09 4.43
C SER A 270 4.61 7.58 3.48
N SER A 271 4.26 7.33 2.21
CA SER A 271 5.21 6.84 1.20
C SER A 271 6.40 7.80 1.05
N ASP A 272 6.17 9.11 1.22
CA ASP A 272 7.17 10.16 1.12
C ASP A 272 8.40 9.93 1.99
N HIS A 273 8.22 9.41 3.21
CA HIS A 273 9.34 9.13 4.09
C HIS A 273 10.31 8.13 3.46
N LEU A 274 9.80 7.08 2.84
CA LEU A 274 10.60 6.11 2.12
C LEU A 274 11.15 6.70 0.82
N TYR A 275 10.34 7.50 0.12
CA TYR A 275 10.72 8.16 -1.13
C TYR A 275 11.95 9.08 -0.94
N TYR A 276 12.02 9.83 0.16
CA TYR A 276 13.15 10.68 0.51
C TYR A 276 14.44 9.93 0.81
N MET A 277 14.35 8.62 1.09
CA MET A 277 15.50 7.75 1.35
C MET A 277 16.00 7.02 0.10
N SER A 278 15.45 7.32 -1.09
CA SER A 278 15.91 6.77 -2.36
C SER A 278 17.35 7.20 -2.67
N THR A 279 18.16 6.26 -3.13
CA THR A 279 19.55 6.49 -3.54
C THR A 279 19.72 6.41 -5.07
N LYS A 280 18.60 6.47 -5.82
CA LYS A 280 18.63 6.48 -7.28
C LYS A 280 19.32 7.76 -7.80
N SER A 281 19.90 7.67 -8.99
CA SER A 281 20.63 8.76 -9.65
C SER A 281 20.06 9.04 -11.04
N GLY A 282 20.56 10.07 -11.72
CA GLY A 282 20.04 10.51 -13.02
C GLY A 282 18.63 11.09 -12.90
N GLY A 283 17.80 10.90 -13.94
CA GLY A 283 16.42 11.40 -13.96
C GLY A 283 15.60 11.02 -12.72
N PRO A 284 15.52 9.73 -12.33
CA PRO A 284 14.88 9.34 -11.08
C PRO A 284 15.45 10.06 -9.85
N GLY A 285 16.77 10.18 -9.75
CA GLY A 285 17.42 10.89 -8.65
C GLY A 285 17.04 12.37 -8.56
N GLU A 286 16.90 13.06 -9.69
CA GLU A 286 16.42 14.46 -9.75
C GLU A 286 14.98 14.58 -9.25
N VAL A 287 14.10 13.66 -9.66
CA VAL A 287 12.70 13.62 -9.21
C VAL A 287 12.60 13.31 -7.71
N HIS A 288 13.41 12.38 -7.19
CA HIS A 288 13.48 12.09 -5.76
C HIS A 288 14.05 13.24 -4.93
N GLY A 289 14.90 14.08 -5.52
CA GLY A 289 15.49 15.25 -4.86
C GLY A 289 14.60 16.49 -4.87
N TYR A 290 13.64 16.59 -5.80
CA TYR A 290 12.89 17.82 -6.06
C TYR A 290 12.04 18.28 -4.86
N PHE A 291 11.26 17.38 -4.26
CA PHE A 291 10.46 17.65 -3.06
C PHE A 291 11.05 17.05 -1.77
N ASN A 292 12.37 16.87 -1.71
CA ASN A 292 13.02 16.29 -0.53
C ASN A 292 13.40 17.39 0.47
N PRO A 293 12.84 17.40 1.69
CA PRO A 293 13.15 18.43 2.68
C PRO A 293 14.51 18.22 3.38
N TYR A 294 15.21 17.12 3.08
CA TYR A 294 16.49 16.76 3.70
C TYR A 294 17.66 16.99 2.73
N GLY A 295 18.86 17.24 3.26
CA GLY A 295 20.06 17.45 2.44
C GLY A 295 20.60 16.17 1.81
N SER A 296 20.19 14.99 2.28
CA SER A 296 20.54 13.71 1.67
C SER A 296 19.58 12.57 2.08
N PRO A 297 19.53 11.46 1.33
CA PRO A 297 18.80 10.25 1.72
C PRO A 297 19.22 9.68 3.08
N TYR A 298 20.51 9.83 3.43
CA TYR A 298 21.06 9.37 4.72
C TYR A 298 20.59 10.22 5.90
N GLU A 299 20.42 11.53 5.68
CA GLU A 299 19.85 12.44 6.67
C GLU A 299 18.37 12.12 6.90
N ALA A 300 17.59 11.92 5.83
CA ALA A 300 16.20 11.50 5.91
C ALA A 300 16.05 10.21 6.75
N PHE A 301 16.88 9.20 6.46
CA PHE A 301 16.92 7.95 7.22
C PHE A 301 17.28 8.16 8.70
N THR A 302 18.31 8.96 8.98
CA THR A 302 18.77 9.22 10.36
C THR A 302 17.70 9.95 11.18
N VAL A 303 17.05 10.96 10.60
CA VAL A 303 15.96 11.70 11.26
C VAL A 303 14.79 10.78 11.52
N TYR A 304 14.37 10.00 10.51
CA TYR A 304 13.24 9.09 10.64
C TYR A 304 13.49 8.05 11.75
N LEU A 305 14.67 7.41 11.78
CA LEU A 305 14.98 6.42 12.82
C LEU A 305 14.97 7.02 14.23
N ARG A 306 15.42 8.26 14.41
CA ARG A 306 15.34 8.95 15.70
C ARG A 306 13.88 9.15 16.14
N VAL A 307 13.03 9.60 15.23
CA VAL A 307 11.60 9.78 15.50
C VAL A 307 10.92 8.44 15.80
N LEU A 308 11.23 7.40 15.02
CA LEU A 308 10.69 6.07 15.22
C LEU A 308 11.10 5.48 16.58
N ALA A 309 12.37 5.65 16.98
CA ALA A 309 12.86 5.18 18.26
C ALA A 309 12.20 5.90 19.45
N ASP A 310 12.02 7.23 19.37
CA ASP A 310 11.28 7.99 20.38
C ASP A 310 9.81 7.52 20.46
N PHE A 311 9.16 7.32 19.30
CA PHE A 311 7.79 6.80 19.24
C PHE A 311 7.67 5.41 19.88
N GLU A 312 8.59 4.49 19.57
CA GLU A 312 8.62 3.14 20.13
C GLU A 312 8.79 3.16 21.66
N VAL A 313 9.67 4.01 22.19
CA VAL A 313 9.86 4.15 23.64
C VAL A 313 8.58 4.67 24.30
N ARG A 314 7.96 5.73 23.76
CA ARG A 314 6.70 6.27 24.30
C ARG A 314 5.58 5.25 24.26
N LEU A 315 5.49 4.46 23.18
CA LEU A 315 4.49 3.42 23.03
C LEU A 315 4.65 2.35 24.12
N LYS A 316 5.88 1.90 24.37
CA LYS A 316 6.18 0.92 25.42
C LYS A 316 5.85 1.44 26.81
N VAL A 317 6.25 2.68 27.13
CA VAL A 317 5.91 3.31 28.41
C VAL A 317 4.39 3.39 28.58
N ARG A 318 3.66 3.81 27.54
CA ARG A 318 2.21 3.94 27.59
C ARG A 318 1.50 2.58 27.74
N LEU A 319 2.02 1.53 27.11
CA LEU A 319 1.53 0.16 27.29
C LEU A 319 1.72 -0.33 28.74
N GLU A 320 2.84 0.02 29.38
CA GLU A 320 3.07 -0.31 30.79
C GLU A 320 2.12 0.46 31.72
N GLU A 321 1.94 1.77 31.51
CA GLU A 321 1.01 2.60 32.28
C GLU A 321 -0.45 2.15 32.20
N THR A 322 -0.85 1.60 31.06
CA THR A 322 -2.23 1.13 30.80
C THR A 322 -2.46 -0.33 31.18
N GLY A 323 -1.46 -1.00 31.79
CA GLY A 323 -1.57 -2.41 32.18
C GLY A 323 -1.55 -3.38 30.99
N ARG A 324 -1.22 -2.92 29.78
CA ARG A 324 -1.15 -3.70 28.53
C ARG A 324 0.25 -4.25 28.27
N ARG A 325 0.99 -4.58 29.32
CA ARG A 325 2.41 -4.98 29.21
C ARG A 325 2.62 -6.22 28.35
N GLU A 326 1.63 -7.10 28.30
CA GLU A 326 1.63 -8.34 27.50
C GLU A 326 1.66 -8.06 25.99
N ALA A 327 1.25 -6.87 25.54
CA ALA A 327 1.38 -6.46 24.13
C ALA A 327 2.80 -6.64 23.60
N ARG A 328 3.83 -6.52 24.45
CA ARG A 328 5.23 -6.75 24.10
C ARG A 328 5.49 -8.14 23.49
N TYR A 329 4.67 -9.15 23.80
CA TYR A 329 4.81 -10.51 23.24
C TYR A 329 4.54 -10.53 21.73
N LEU A 330 3.84 -9.53 21.21
CA LEU A 330 3.55 -9.39 19.79
C LEU A 330 4.68 -8.72 19.00
N PHE A 331 5.64 -8.08 19.70
CA PHE A 331 6.75 -7.39 19.05
C PHE A 331 7.80 -8.37 18.52
N PRO A 332 8.36 -8.16 17.32
CA PRO A 332 9.39 -9.06 16.81
C PRO A 332 10.65 -9.09 17.69
N VAL A 333 11.16 -10.29 17.93
CA VAL A 333 12.44 -10.48 18.61
C VAL A 333 13.63 -10.20 17.68
N PRO A 334 14.82 -9.93 18.25
CA PRO A 334 16.07 -9.85 17.51
C PRO A 334 16.30 -11.07 16.61
N SER A 335 16.99 -10.86 15.48
CA SER A 335 17.15 -11.90 14.45
C SER A 335 17.87 -13.14 14.97
N ASP A 336 18.86 -12.99 15.85
CA ASP A 336 19.59 -14.06 16.53
C ASP A 336 18.70 -14.92 17.45
N LYS A 337 17.51 -14.41 17.84
CA LYS A 337 16.51 -15.12 18.64
C LYS A 337 15.34 -15.67 17.82
N ALA A 338 15.37 -15.54 16.50
CA ALA A 338 14.32 -16.03 15.61
C ALA A 338 14.16 -17.56 15.74
N PHE A 339 12.90 -18.03 15.73
CA PHE A 339 12.63 -19.45 15.60
C PHE A 339 12.87 -19.89 14.15
N THR A 340 13.52 -21.03 13.95
CA THR A 340 13.83 -21.56 12.62
C THR A 340 13.11 -22.89 12.44
N PHE A 341 12.36 -23.03 11.35
CA PHE A 341 11.69 -24.27 11.01
C PHE A 341 12.65 -25.28 10.36
N TYR A 342 12.53 -26.53 10.79
CA TYR A 342 13.24 -27.69 10.30
C TYR A 342 12.23 -28.78 9.94
N ARG A 343 12.51 -29.50 8.86
CA ARG A 343 11.69 -30.66 8.49
C ARG A 343 12.14 -31.91 9.24
N GLU A 344 13.44 -32.02 9.48
CA GLU A 344 14.16 -33.14 10.07
C GLU A 344 15.49 -32.59 10.65
N PHE A 345 16.21 -33.41 11.42
CA PHE A 345 17.52 -33.01 11.96
C PHE A 345 18.47 -32.51 10.84
N ALA A 346 19.03 -31.32 11.03
CA ALA A 346 19.95 -30.66 10.09
C ALA A 346 19.39 -30.27 8.69
N ARG A 347 18.07 -30.29 8.47
CA ARG A 347 17.44 -29.80 7.22
C ARG A 347 16.57 -28.57 7.47
N SER A 348 17.23 -27.41 7.56
CA SER A 348 16.56 -26.10 7.67
C SER A 348 15.68 -25.83 6.46
N MET A 349 14.49 -25.29 6.69
CA MET A 349 13.60 -24.82 5.62
C MET A 349 13.90 -23.37 5.20
N ASN A 350 14.93 -22.74 5.77
CA ASN A 350 15.22 -21.30 5.64
C ASN A 350 14.05 -20.39 6.03
N LEU A 351 13.08 -20.94 6.76
CA LEU A 351 11.93 -20.21 7.28
C LEU A 351 12.20 -19.81 8.72
N ARG A 352 12.38 -18.51 8.95
CA ARG A 352 12.65 -17.91 10.26
C ARG A 352 11.50 -17.00 10.66
N VAL A 353 11.01 -17.13 11.89
CA VAL A 353 9.92 -16.32 12.43
C VAL A 353 10.39 -15.57 13.67
N ARG A 354 9.97 -14.31 13.83
CA ARG A 354 10.45 -13.41 14.89
C ARG A 354 9.33 -12.93 15.81
N SER A 355 8.08 -13.16 15.49
CA SER A 355 6.92 -12.77 16.30
C SER A 355 5.89 -13.89 16.36
N LEU A 356 4.91 -13.77 17.26
CA LEU A 356 3.76 -14.69 17.29
C LEU A 356 2.94 -14.63 16.00
N HIS A 357 2.84 -13.45 15.37
CA HIS A 357 2.20 -13.27 14.06
C HIS A 357 2.95 -14.00 12.95
N ASP A 358 4.28 -13.91 12.92
CA ASP A 358 5.10 -14.63 11.94
C ASP A 358 4.93 -16.15 12.12
N LEU A 359 4.91 -16.62 13.38
CA LEU A 359 4.71 -18.02 13.70
C LEU A 359 3.32 -18.51 13.24
N LEU A 360 2.26 -17.75 13.52
CA LEU A 360 0.90 -18.05 13.06
C LEU A 360 0.83 -18.13 11.53
N SER A 361 1.41 -17.15 10.83
CA SER A 361 1.46 -17.13 9.36
C SER A 361 2.25 -18.31 8.79
N ALA A 362 3.37 -18.67 9.42
CA ALA A 362 4.16 -19.83 9.02
C ALA A 362 3.39 -21.13 9.20
N LEU A 363 2.70 -21.33 10.33
CA LEU A 363 1.91 -22.55 10.59
C LEU A 363 0.79 -22.78 9.57
N ARG A 364 0.23 -21.72 8.99
CA ARG A 364 -0.82 -21.82 7.95
C ARG A 364 -0.33 -22.43 6.63
N SER A 365 0.97 -22.39 6.35
CA SER A 365 1.52 -22.80 5.04
C SER A 365 2.68 -23.79 5.10
N VAL A 366 3.40 -23.89 6.23
CA VAL A 366 4.56 -24.76 6.39
C VAL A 366 4.15 -26.24 6.32
N ASP A 367 5.03 -27.08 5.75
CA ASP A 367 4.83 -28.52 5.61
C ASP A 367 4.49 -29.18 6.96
N ILE A 368 3.46 -30.04 6.97
CA ILE A 368 2.93 -30.59 8.22
C ILE A 368 3.96 -31.40 9.01
N LYS A 369 4.91 -32.04 8.33
CA LYS A 369 5.98 -32.81 8.97
C LYS A 369 6.90 -31.93 9.81
N SER A 370 7.11 -30.67 9.42
CA SER A 370 7.89 -29.72 10.20
C SER A 370 7.17 -29.33 11.49
N ILE A 371 5.83 -29.20 11.44
CA ILE A 371 5.01 -28.92 12.62
C ILE A 371 5.09 -30.09 13.60
N GLU A 372 4.93 -31.32 13.12
CA GLU A 372 5.04 -32.53 13.94
C GLU A 372 6.43 -32.65 14.58
N PHE A 373 7.50 -32.48 13.78
CA PHE A 373 8.88 -32.51 14.25
C PHE A 373 9.12 -31.54 15.42
N HIS A 374 8.67 -30.30 15.30
CA HIS A 374 8.86 -29.29 16.35
C HIS A 374 7.95 -29.49 17.56
N SER A 375 6.72 -29.98 17.34
CA SER A 375 5.76 -30.25 18.41
C SER A 375 6.21 -31.43 19.29
N GLU A 376 6.70 -32.53 18.71
CA GLU A 376 7.25 -33.68 19.45
C GLU A 376 8.43 -33.29 20.36
N ARG A 377 9.18 -32.26 19.96
CA ARG A 377 10.37 -31.77 20.69
C ARG A 377 10.06 -30.66 21.70
N GLY A 378 8.80 -30.19 21.74
CA GLY A 378 8.39 -29.04 22.52
C GLY A 378 9.10 -27.75 22.10
N ASP A 379 9.50 -27.63 20.84
CA ASP A 379 10.30 -26.49 20.36
C ASP A 379 9.47 -25.19 20.37
N PHE A 380 8.17 -25.28 20.04
CA PHE A 380 7.27 -24.12 20.03
C PHE A 380 7.06 -23.54 21.43
N GLY A 381 6.62 -24.35 22.40
CA GLY A 381 6.42 -23.89 23.78
C GLY A 381 7.73 -23.41 24.42
N ARG A 382 8.86 -24.07 24.14
CA ARG A 382 10.18 -23.61 24.59
C ARG A 382 10.54 -22.23 24.04
N TRP A 383 10.36 -22.00 22.74
CA TRP A 383 10.64 -20.69 22.15
C TRP A 383 9.74 -19.60 22.71
N VAL A 384 8.43 -19.87 22.81
CA VAL A 384 7.48 -18.91 23.40
C VAL A 384 7.86 -18.60 24.86
N ARG A 385 8.20 -19.61 25.66
CA ARG A 385 8.62 -19.44 27.06
C ARG A 385 9.91 -18.65 27.21
N GLN A 386 10.95 -19.02 26.46
CA GLN A 386 12.32 -18.54 26.70
C GLN A 386 12.67 -17.29 25.90
N VAL A 387 12.00 -17.06 24.78
CA VAL A 387 12.32 -15.96 23.86
C VAL A 387 11.24 -14.89 23.87
N ILE A 388 9.96 -15.27 23.73
CA ILE A 388 8.83 -14.33 23.78
C ILE A 388 8.52 -13.93 25.23
N GLY A 389 8.59 -14.88 26.16
CA GLY A 389 8.28 -14.70 27.58
C GLY A 389 6.81 -14.84 27.93
N ASP A 390 5.99 -15.42 27.05
CA ASP A 390 4.56 -15.68 27.29
C ASP A 390 4.37 -17.09 27.89
N MET A 391 4.32 -17.17 29.22
CA MET A 391 4.21 -18.45 29.94
C MET A 391 2.89 -19.15 29.66
N GLU A 392 1.79 -18.40 29.61
CA GLU A 392 0.43 -18.93 29.41
C GLU A 392 0.31 -19.60 28.04
N LEU A 393 0.75 -18.92 26.97
CA LEU A 393 0.75 -19.50 25.64
C LEU A 393 1.70 -20.71 25.55
N ALA A 394 2.86 -20.64 26.19
CA ALA A 394 3.82 -21.75 26.17
C ALA A 394 3.22 -23.04 26.77
N GLU A 395 2.47 -22.92 27.88
CA GLU A 395 1.78 -24.06 28.50
C GLU A 395 0.70 -24.63 27.58
N VAL A 396 -0.11 -23.78 26.94
CA VAL A 396 -1.14 -24.21 25.99
C VAL A 396 -0.54 -24.94 24.78
N LEU A 397 0.60 -24.47 24.27
CA LEU A 397 1.29 -25.12 23.14
C LEU A 397 1.92 -26.46 23.53
N ASP A 398 2.46 -26.57 24.75
CA ASP A 398 2.99 -27.83 25.28
C ASP A 398 1.86 -28.85 25.52
N GLU A 399 0.73 -28.41 26.07
CA GLU A 399 -0.48 -29.24 26.21
C GLU A 399 -0.98 -29.75 24.87
N ALA A 400 -1.11 -28.87 23.87
CA ALA A 400 -1.51 -29.24 22.51
C ALA A 400 -0.60 -30.31 21.90
N SER A 401 0.70 -30.24 22.19
CA SER A 401 1.71 -31.20 21.73
C SER A 401 1.61 -32.54 22.48
N SER A 402 1.20 -32.52 23.76
CA SER A 402 1.04 -33.73 24.60
C SER A 402 -0.25 -34.53 24.33
N LEU A 403 -1.24 -33.94 23.67
CA LEU A 403 -2.54 -34.58 23.37
C LEU A 403 -2.46 -35.70 22.31
N GLY A 404 -1.27 -36.01 21.79
CA GLY A 404 -1.08 -37.03 20.75
C GLY A 404 -1.74 -36.67 19.41
N LEU A 405 -2.00 -35.39 19.17
CA LEU A 405 -2.55 -34.89 17.90
C LEU A 405 -1.46 -34.95 16.82
N VAL A 406 -1.85 -35.39 15.63
CA VAL A 406 -0.97 -35.46 14.44
C VAL A 406 -1.66 -34.84 13.24
N GLY A 407 -0.88 -34.51 12.21
CA GLY A 407 -1.37 -33.95 10.96
C GLY A 407 -2.13 -32.63 11.14
N GLU A 408 -3.07 -32.36 10.24
CA GLU A 408 -3.84 -31.10 10.22
C GLU A 408 -4.63 -30.82 11.49
N LYS A 409 -4.91 -31.83 12.33
CA LYS A 409 -5.54 -31.61 13.65
C LYS A 409 -4.59 -30.88 14.60
N LEU A 410 -3.31 -31.27 14.61
CA LEU A 410 -2.28 -30.59 15.39
C LEU A 410 -2.09 -29.15 14.90
N ARG A 411 -1.92 -28.95 13.58
CA ARG A 411 -1.79 -27.61 12.99
C ARG A 411 -2.95 -26.71 13.43
N ARG A 412 -4.17 -27.19 13.31
CA ARG A 412 -5.37 -26.43 13.67
C ARG A 412 -5.35 -26.02 15.15
N LYS A 413 -5.02 -26.95 16.05
CA LYS A 413 -4.97 -26.67 17.49
C LYS A 413 -3.93 -25.61 17.85
N LEU A 414 -2.75 -25.66 17.22
CA LEU A 414 -1.68 -24.66 17.42
C LEU A 414 -2.08 -23.29 16.88
N ILE A 415 -2.71 -23.26 15.69
CA ILE A 415 -3.25 -22.03 15.08
C ILE A 415 -4.32 -21.42 15.99
N GLU A 416 -5.30 -22.20 16.46
CA GLU A 416 -6.36 -21.74 17.36
C GLU A 416 -5.78 -21.15 18.66
N ALA A 417 -4.78 -21.80 19.25
CA ALA A 417 -4.11 -21.29 20.45
C ALA A 417 -3.41 -19.95 20.22
N LEU A 418 -2.69 -19.80 19.11
CA LEU A 418 -2.03 -18.56 18.74
C LEU A 418 -3.03 -17.45 18.40
N GLU A 419 -4.07 -17.75 17.62
CA GLU A 419 -5.13 -16.79 17.28
C GLU A 419 -5.85 -16.29 18.53
N ALA A 420 -6.21 -17.19 19.44
CA ALA A 420 -6.85 -16.83 20.70
C ALA A 420 -5.97 -15.91 21.54
N ARG A 421 -4.69 -16.25 21.72
CA ARG A 421 -3.77 -15.43 22.53
C ARG A 421 -3.47 -14.08 21.88
N ILE A 422 -3.24 -14.05 20.56
CA ILE A 422 -3.01 -12.80 19.84
C ILE A 422 -4.22 -11.88 19.98
N ALA A 423 -5.44 -12.42 19.80
CA ALA A 423 -6.68 -11.64 19.93
C ALA A 423 -6.90 -11.12 21.36
N GLU A 424 -6.56 -11.91 22.38
CA GLU A 424 -6.61 -11.49 23.78
C GLU A 424 -5.66 -10.31 24.04
N VAL A 425 -4.40 -10.45 23.64
CA VAL A 425 -3.36 -9.43 23.85
C VAL A 425 -3.64 -8.15 23.05
N GLU A 426 -4.16 -8.27 21.83
CA GLU A 426 -4.60 -7.12 21.01
C GLU A 426 -5.91 -6.48 21.49
N GLY A 427 -6.59 -7.07 22.49
CA GLY A 427 -7.80 -6.53 23.10
C GLY A 427 -9.10 -6.81 22.32
N GLY A 428 -9.11 -7.78 21.41
CA GLY A 428 -10.25 -8.15 20.55
C GLY A 428 -10.96 -9.48 20.86
N GLY A 429 -10.49 -10.26 21.84
CA GLY A 429 -11.02 -11.60 22.16
C GLY A 429 -11.79 -11.69 23.48
N SER A 430 -12.79 -12.59 23.54
CA SER A 430 -13.39 -13.06 24.81
C SER A 430 -12.29 -13.73 25.66
N PRO A 431 -12.28 -13.56 27.00
CA PRO A 431 -11.28 -14.20 27.85
C PRO A 431 -11.49 -15.72 27.85
N ILE A 432 -10.80 -16.42 26.95
CA ILE A 432 -10.76 -17.89 26.94
C ILE A 432 -9.91 -18.41 28.10
N PHE A 433 -9.01 -17.57 28.64
CA PHE A 433 -8.02 -17.92 29.66
C PHE A 433 -8.31 -17.35 31.06
N LYS A 434 -9.59 -17.12 31.41
CA LYS A 434 -9.97 -16.77 32.79
C LYS A 434 -10.39 -17.96 33.64
#